data_AF-A0A8S3DX31-F1
#
_entry.id   AF-A0A8S3DX31-F1
#
_cell.length_a   1.000
_cell.length_b   1.000
_cell.length_c   1.000
_cell.angle_alpha   90.00
_cell.angle_beta   90.00
_cell.angle_gamma   90.00
#
_symmetry.space_group_name_H-M   'P 1'
#
loop_
_entity.id
_entity.type
_entity.pdbx_description
1 polymer ?
#
loop_
_entity_poly.entity_id
_entity_poly.type
_entity_poly.pdbx_seq_one_letter_code
_entity_poly.pdbx_strand_id
1 'polypeptide(L)' 'QLIPVFAVPPAGPTPIVRTLRQVLQEKRLEIQERKLLILIATDGVPTNDNGQQETKPL' A
#
# COMPACT_ATOMS: atom_id res chain seq x y z
N GLN A 1 -29.08 -3.10 -2.43
CA GLN A 1 -28.54 -2.23 -3.48
C GLN A 1 -27.24 -1.62 -2.98
N LEU A 2 -26.10 -1.89 -3.63
CA LEU A 2 -24.78 -1.39 -3.20
C LEU A 2 -24.43 0.00 -3.80
N ILE A 3 -25.21 0.45 -4.78
CA ILE A 3 -24.98 1.68 -5.55
C ILE A 3 -24.79 2.93 -4.66
N PRO A 4 -25.58 3.15 -3.59
CA PRO A 4 -25.42 4.36 -2.75
C PRO A 4 -24.11 4.37 -1.95
N VAL A 5 -23.55 3.20 -1.62
CA VAL A 5 -22.31 3.06 -0.83
C VAL A 5 -21.09 3.46 -1.65
N PHE A 6 -21.14 3.26 -2.96
CA PHE A 6 -20.06 3.63 -3.89
C PHE A 6 -20.24 5.04 -4.50
N ALA A 7 -21.26 5.80 -4.08
CA ALA A 7 -21.51 7.15 -4.60
C ALA A 7 -20.40 8.13 -4.21
N VAL A 8 -19.70 7.87 -3.11
CA VAL A 8 -18.53 8.62 -2.67
C VAL A 8 -17.32 7.69 -2.73
N PRO A 9 -16.26 8.04 -3.49
CA PRO A 9 -15.06 7.22 -3.52
C PRO A 9 -14.43 7.18 -2.12
N PRO A 10 -13.83 6.04 -1.72
CA PRO A 10 -13.06 5.98 -0.48
C PRO A 10 -11.93 7.02 -0.55
N ALA A 11 -11.83 7.84 0.49
CA ALA A 11 -10.80 8.86 0.62
C ALA A 11 -9.72 8.40 1.62
N GLY A 12 -8.49 8.85 1.39
CA GLY A 12 -7.38 8.57 2.28
C GLY A 12 -6.03 8.69 1.57
N PRO A 13 -4.93 8.63 2.33
CA PRO A 13 -3.58 8.53 1.77
C PRO A 13 -3.35 7.17 1.11
N THR A 14 -2.28 7.08 0.32
CA THR A 14 -1.80 5.88 -0.36
C THR A 14 -0.44 5.45 0.23
N PRO A 15 -0.39 4.89 1.45
CA PRO A 15 0.84 4.64 2.22
C PRO A 15 1.66 3.43 1.76
N ILE A 16 1.89 3.30 0.44
CA ILE A 16 2.53 2.14 -0.18
C ILE A 16 3.90 1.83 0.44
N VAL A 17 4.74 2.85 0.64
CA VAL A 17 6.10 2.66 1.17
C VAL A 17 6.06 2.11 2.60
N ARG A 18 5.24 2.71 3.47
CA ARG A 18 5.04 2.25 4.86
C ARG A 18 4.52 0.81 4.90
N THR A 19 3.49 0.52 4.10
CA THR A 19 2.88 -0.82 4.02
C THR A 19 3.89 -1.87 3.53
N LEU A 20 4.69 -1.55 2.52
CA LEU A 20 5.71 -2.49 2.03
C LEU A 20 6.81 -2.76 3.05
N ARG A 21 7.29 -1.74 3.78
CA ARG A 21 8.26 -1.95 4.87
C ARG A 21 7.70 -2.89 5.93
N GLN A 22 6.44 -2.69 6.31
CA GLN A 22 5.77 -3.56 7.27
C GLN A 22 5.67 -5.00 6.75
N VAL A 23 5.18 -5.22 5.52
CA VAL A 23 5.07 -6.56 4.93
C VAL A 23 6.42 -7.25 4.83
N LEU A 24 7.48 -6.54 4.40
CA LEU A 24 8.82 -7.10 4.32
C LEU A 24 9.39 -7.47 5.70
N GLN A 25 9.08 -6.69 6.73
CA GLN A 25 9.48 -6.98 8.10
C GLN A 25 8.72 -8.21 8.64
N GLU A 26 7.41 -8.27 8.42
CA GLU A 26 6.56 -9.39 8.85
C GLU A 26 6.89 -10.70 8.13
N LYS A 27 7.28 -10.62 6.86
CA LYS A 27 7.63 -11.78 6.02
C LYS A 27 9.13 -12.10 5.99
N ARG A 28 9.91 -11.49 6.89
CA ARG A 28 11.38 -11.57 6.85
C ARG A 28 11.89 -13.01 6.92
N LEU A 29 11.25 -13.88 7.70
CA LEU A 29 11.66 -15.28 7.83
C LEU A 29 11.29 -16.08 6.57
N GLU A 30 10.07 -15.89 6.05
CA GLU A 30 9.59 -16.60 4.87
C GLU A 30 10.38 -16.21 3.59
N ILE A 31 10.83 -14.96 3.48
CA ILE A 31 11.66 -14.48 2.36
C ILE A 31 13.02 -15.20 2.31
N GLN A 32 13.53 -15.69 3.44
CA GLN A 32 14.80 -16.45 3.46
C GLN A 32 14.65 -17.82 2.82
N GLU A 33 13.47 -18.43 2.91
CA GLU A 33 13.21 -19.78 2.43
C GLU A 33 12.54 -19.78 1.05
N ARG A 34 11.83 -18.71 0.68
CA ARG A 34 11.02 -18.63 -0.55
C ARG A 34 11.06 -17.24 -1.17
N LYS A 35 10.89 -17.17 -2.49
CA LYS A 35 10.74 -15.89 -3.19
C LYS A 35 9.38 -15.27 -2.86
N LEU A 36 9.37 -13.98 -2.51
CA LEU A 36 8.16 -13.19 -2.32
C LEU A 36 7.85 -12.38 -3.58
N LEU A 37 6.65 -12.54 -4.13
CA LEU A 37 6.11 -11.70 -5.20
C LEU A 37 5.03 -10.78 -4.61
N ILE A 38 5.18 -9.47 -4.81
CA ILE A 38 4.20 -8.47 -4.36
C ILE A 38 3.57 -7.83 -5.61
N LEU A 39 2.24 -7.85 -5.68
CA LEU A 39 1.46 -7.19 -6.72
C LEU A 39 0.68 -6.04 -6.09
N ILE A 40 0.81 -4.84 -6.67
CA ILE A 40 0.13 -3.64 -6.19
C ILE A 40 -0.76 -3.14 -7.34
N ALA A 41 -2.05 -3.05 -7.08
CA ALA A 41 -3.02 -2.41 -7.96
C ALA A 41 -3.51 -1.13 -7.26
N THR A 42 -3.11 0.01 -7.80
CA THR A 42 -3.44 1.35 -7.27
C THR A 42 -3.70 2.29 -8.43
N ASP A 43 -4.65 3.21 -8.26
CA ASP A 43 -4.95 4.32 -9.18
C ASP A 43 -4.34 5.66 -8.70
N GLY A 44 -3.85 5.71 -7.45
CA GLY A 44 -3.19 6.86 -6.84
C GLY A 44 -1.67 6.76 -6.77
N VAL A 45 -1.02 7.91 -6.50
CA VAL A 45 0.42 8.01 -6.23
C VAL A 45 0.74 7.70 -4.76
N PRO A 46 1.92 7.14 -4.43
CA PRO A 46 2.32 6.93 -3.04
C PRO A 46 2.34 8.23 -2.22
N THR A 47 1.75 8.20 -1.02
CA THR A 47 1.76 9.32 -0.07
C THR A 47 2.05 8.83 1.34
N ASN A 48 2.52 9.72 2.22
CA ASN A 48 2.59 9.43 3.65
C ASN A 48 1.20 9.50 4.30
N ASP A 49 1.12 9.23 5.61
CA ASP A 49 -0.16 9.25 6.35
C ASP A 49 -0.81 10.65 6.41
N ASN A 50 -0.07 11.71 6.06
CA ASN A 50 -0.58 13.08 5.94
C ASN A 50 -1.01 13.44 4.51
N GLY A 51 -0.99 12.49 3.56
CA GLY A 51 -1.35 12.72 2.16
C GLY A 51 -0.28 13.45 1.33
N GLN A 52 0.92 13.66 1.87
CA GLN A 52 2.03 14.25 1.13
C GLN A 52 2.73 13.19 0.30
N GLN A 53 3.03 13.50 -0.96
CA GLN A 53 3.66 12.55 -1.87
C GLN A 53 5.02 12.07 -1.33
N GLU A 54 5.23 10.75 -1.33
CA GLU A 54 6.52 10.17 -0.97
C GLU A 54 7.42 10.05 -2.20
N THR A 55 8.58 10.68 -2.13
CA THR A 55 9.61 10.66 -3.20
C THR A 55 10.82 9.79 -2.83
N LYS A 56 10.88 9.30 -1.59
CA LYS A 56 12.00 8.47 -1.14
C LYS A 56 11.81 7.03 -1.60
N PRO A 57 12.86 6.38 -2.14
CA PRO A 57 12.81 4.95 -2.40
C PRO A 57 12.68 4.15 -1.09
N LEU A 58 12.21 2.90 -1.23
CA LEU A 58 11.97 1.95 -0.13
C LEU A 58 13.20 1.72 0.75
#